data_AF-A0A437K3Q6-F1
#
_entry.id   AF-A0A437K3Q6-F1
#
_cell.length_a   1.000
_cell.length_b   1.000
_cell.length_c   1.000
_cell.angle_alpha   90.00
_cell.angle_beta   90.00
_cell.angle_gamma   90.00
#
_symmetry.space_group_name_H-M   'P 1'
#
loop_
_entity.id
_entity.type
_entity.pdbx_description
1 polymer ?
#
loop_
_entity_poly.entity_id
_entity_poly.type
_entity_poly.pdbx_seq_one_letter_code
_entity_poly.pdbx_strand_id
1 'polypeptide(L)'
;MKLSKRKYKLYITFKGLAVLLLLGSLLAIIKGFIPIEPTSNISHINKELGSNYLKILNTFLIIPIVEEWIFRKFIPEIFQDIVGRKKIIIFSNLLFSFLHFDWFFLSYFMNGLIYSWAYAKTNDLKIPIIIHSIWNINVYLISINLL
;
A
#
# COMPACT_ATOMS: atom_id res chain seq x y z
N MET A 1 -22.45 18.12 -12.03
CA MET A 1 -23.09 16.79 -12.12
C MET A 1 -22.54 15.89 -11.01
N LYS A 2 -23.35 15.41 -10.06
CA LYS A 2 -22.90 14.48 -9.01
C LYS A 2 -22.65 13.09 -9.62
N LEU A 3 -21.46 12.51 -9.41
CA LEU A 3 -21.15 11.15 -9.85
C LEU A 3 -22.05 10.13 -9.12
N SER A 4 -22.45 9.06 -9.81
CA SER A 4 -23.11 7.93 -9.13
C SER A 4 -22.14 7.27 -8.14
N LYS A 5 -22.65 6.62 -7.08
CA LYS A 5 -21.81 5.95 -6.06
C LYS A 5 -20.75 5.02 -6.68
N ARG A 6 -21.12 4.26 -7.72
CA ARG A 6 -20.19 3.39 -8.46
C ARG A 6 -19.13 4.20 -9.22
N LYS A 7 -19.52 5.23 -9.97
CA LYS A 7 -18.59 6.08 -10.72
C LYS A 7 -17.63 6.81 -9.79
N TYR A 8 -18.09 7.22 -8.61
CA TYR A 8 -17.25 7.87 -7.60
C TYR A 8 -16.22 6.90 -7.00
N LYS A 9 -16.61 5.67 -6.65
CA LYS A 9 -15.67 4.64 -6.17
C LYS A 9 -14.58 4.37 -7.21
N LEU A 10 -14.96 4.19 -8.47
CA LEU A 10 -14.00 4.02 -9.58
C LEU A 10 -13.06 5.23 -9.72
N TYR A 11 -13.60 6.44 -9.66
CA TYR A 11 -12.78 7.66 -9.68
C TYR A 11 -11.75 7.68 -8.55
N ILE A 12 -12.14 7.33 -7.32
CA ILE A 12 -11.21 7.26 -6.19
C ILE A 12 -10.14 6.19 -6.41
N THR A 13 -10.52 5.00 -6.92
CA THR A 13 -9.57 3.93 -7.26
C THR A 13 -8.54 4.40 -8.28
N PHE A 14 -8.98 4.94 -9.43
CA PHE A 14 -8.07 5.41 -10.48
C PHE A 14 -7.19 6.56 -10.01
N LYS A 15 -7.75 7.51 -9.26
CA LYS A 15 -6.98 8.62 -8.69
C LYS A 15 -5.92 8.13 -7.71
N GLY A 16 -6.26 7.17 -6.85
CA GLY A 16 -5.30 6.56 -5.92
C GLY A 16 -4.15 5.88 -6.65
N LEU A 17 -4.46 5.06 -7.66
CA LEU A 17 -3.46 4.38 -8.49
C LEU A 17 -2.56 5.36 -9.24
N ALA A 18 -3.12 6.43 -9.81
CA ALA A 18 -2.33 7.46 -10.50
C ALA A 18 -1.35 8.16 -9.54
N VAL A 19 -1.79 8.49 -8.32
CA VAL A 19 -0.92 9.11 -7.31
C VAL A 19 0.18 8.14 -6.86
N LEU A 20 -0.14 6.85 -6.66
CA LEU A 20 0.86 5.84 -6.33
C LEU A 20 1.92 5.69 -7.42
N LEU A 21 1.52 5.66 -8.70
CA LEU A 21 2.45 5.59 -9.83
C LEU A 21 3.40 6.79 -9.86
N LEU A 22 2.88 8.00 -9.66
CA LEU A 22 3.69 9.22 -9.64
C LEU A 22 4.67 9.23 -8.46
N LEU A 23 4.19 8.91 -7.25
CA LEU A 23 5.01 8.88 -6.05
C LEU A 23 6.06 7.77 -6.11
N GLY A 24 5.68 6.56 -6.52
CA GLY A 24 6.61 5.44 -6.66
C GLY A 24 7.71 5.72 -7.69
N SER A 25 7.37 6.34 -8.81
CA SER A 25 8.36 6.76 -9.81
C SER A 25 9.33 7.82 -9.24
N LEU A 26 8.81 8.81 -8.53
CA LEU A 26 9.63 9.84 -7.86
C LEU A 26 10.58 9.22 -6.82
N LEU A 27 10.08 8.33 -5.97
CA LEU A 27 10.87 7.65 -4.95
C LEU A 27 11.92 6.71 -5.56
N ALA A 28 11.61 6.06 -6.68
CA ALA A 28 12.56 5.24 -7.44
C ALA A 28 13.71 6.09 -8.01
N ILE A 29 13.41 7.26 -8.57
CA ILE A 29 14.41 8.22 -9.06
C ILE A 29 15.31 8.66 -7.90
N ILE A 30 14.73 9.08 -6.77
CA ILE A 30 15.48 9.51 -5.57
C ILE A 30 16.40 8.38 -5.09
N LYS A 31 15.89 7.14 -5.03
CA LYS A 31 16.68 5.97 -4.64
C LYS A 31 17.86 5.75 -5.58
N GLY A 32 17.71 5.99 -6.88
CA GLY A 32 18.81 5.88 -7.86
C GLY A 32 20.00 6.82 -7.58
N PHE A 33 19.80 7.90 -6.82
CA PHE A 33 20.86 8.81 -6.40
C PHE A 33 21.52 8.43 -5.06
N ILE A 34 20.98 7.44 -4.34
CA ILE A 34 21.52 6.99 -3.06
C ILE A 34 22.13 5.59 -3.27
N PRO A 35 23.45 5.42 -3.14
CA PRO A 35 24.09 4.11 -3.28
C PRO A 35 23.79 3.26 -2.04
N ILE A 36 22.63 2.59 -2.06
CA ILE A 36 22.20 1.65 -1.02
C ILE A 36 22.27 0.24 -1.61
N GLU A 37 23.13 -0.59 -1.03
CA GLU A 37 23.21 -2.03 -1.33
C GLU A 37 21.82 -2.68 -1.14
N PRO A 38 21.35 -3.53 -2.07
CA PRO A 38 20.08 -4.22 -1.90
C PRO A 38 20.15 -5.14 -0.68
N THR A 39 19.24 -4.96 0.28
CA THR A 39 19.11 -5.85 1.43
C THR A 39 18.80 -7.29 0.98
N SER A 40 19.38 -8.26 1.67
CA SER A 40 19.24 -9.72 1.44
C SER A 40 17.81 -10.23 1.33
N ASN A 41 16.82 -9.51 1.86
CA ASN A 41 15.41 -9.94 1.84
C ASN A 41 14.79 -9.92 0.44
N ILE A 42 15.18 -8.97 -0.43
CA ILE A 42 14.57 -8.82 -1.77
C ILE A 42 14.97 -9.99 -2.68
N SER A 43 16.23 -10.43 -2.59
CA SER A 43 16.74 -11.57 -3.38
C SER A 43 16.14 -12.91 -2.94
N HIS A 44 15.88 -13.10 -1.63
CA HIS A 44 15.20 -14.29 -1.11
C HIS A 44 13.72 -14.35 -1.50
N ILE A 45 12.99 -13.23 -1.43
CA ILE A 45 11.56 -13.16 -1.80
C ILE A 45 11.37 -13.49 -3.30
N ASN A 46 12.20 -12.92 -4.18
CA ASN A 46 12.10 -13.15 -5.63
C ASN A 46 12.37 -14.62 -6.02
N LYS A 47 13.34 -15.26 -5.35
CA LYS A 47 13.68 -16.67 -5.60
C LYS A 47 12.60 -17.64 -5.10
N GLU A 48 11.86 -17.27 -4.06
CA GLU A 48 10.79 -18.10 -3.48
C GLU A 48 9.40 -17.90 -4.09
N LEU A 49 9.10 -16.73 -4.65
CA LEU A 49 7.80 -16.45 -5.29
C LEU A 49 7.68 -17.11 -6.67
N GLY A 50 8.79 -17.23 -7.41
CA GLY A 50 8.80 -17.80 -8.76
C GLY A 50 8.39 -19.28 -8.86
N SER A 51 8.36 -20.03 -7.75
CA SER A 51 8.03 -21.46 -7.74
C SER A 51 6.70 -21.81 -7.06
N ASN A 52 5.96 -20.85 -6.48
CA ASN A 52 4.80 -21.16 -5.65
C ASN A 52 3.61 -20.20 -5.84
N TYR A 53 2.64 -20.61 -6.66
CA TYR A 53 1.39 -19.89 -6.90
C TYR A 53 0.60 -19.55 -5.62
N LEU A 54 0.71 -20.35 -4.56
CA LEU A 54 0.07 -20.06 -3.27
C LEU A 54 0.71 -18.86 -2.55
N LYS A 55 2.04 -18.68 -2.67
CA LYS A 55 2.73 -17.51 -2.09
C LYS A 55 2.36 -16.23 -2.84
N ILE A 56 2.19 -16.31 -4.16
CA ILE A 56 1.69 -15.20 -5.00
C ILE A 56 0.29 -14.78 -4.54
N LEU A 57 -0.64 -15.74 -4.40
CA LEU A 57 -2.01 -15.47 -3.96
C LEU A 57 -2.05 -14.84 -2.56
N ASN A 58 -1.25 -15.38 -1.63
CA ASN A 58 -1.17 -14.85 -0.27
C ASN A 58 -0.66 -13.41 -0.25
N THR A 59 0.41 -13.12 -1.01
CA THR A 59 1.08 -11.81 -1.04
C THR A 59 0.21 -10.72 -1.67
N PHE A 60 -0.56 -11.05 -2.72
CA PHE A 60 -1.31 -10.03 -3.46
C PHE A 60 -2.77 -9.91 -3.06
N LEU A 61 -3.35 -10.88 -2.34
CA LEU A 61 -4.76 -10.83 -1.95
C LEU A 61 -4.97 -10.98 -0.45
N ILE A 62 -4.50 -12.06 0.17
CA ILE A 62 -4.82 -12.34 1.58
C ILE A 62 -4.18 -11.31 2.51
N ILE A 63 -2.87 -11.05 2.33
CA ILE A 63 -2.13 -10.10 3.16
C ILE A 63 -2.73 -8.68 3.06
N PRO A 64 -2.95 -8.10 1.86
CA PRO A 64 -3.58 -6.78 1.74
C PRO A 64 -4.96 -6.70 2.39
N ILE A 65 -5.78 -7.76 2.36
CA ILE A 65 -7.09 -7.75 3.03
C ILE A 65 -6.92 -7.57 4.55
N VAL A 66 -6.02 -8.34 5.15
CA VAL A 66 -5.75 -8.29 6.60
C VAL A 66 -5.17 -6.93 6.98
N GLU A 67 -4.16 -6.47 6.25
CA GLU A 67 -3.52 -5.18 6.50
C GLU A 67 -4.52 -4.02 6.41
N GLU A 68 -5.32 -3.96 5.34
CA GLU A 68 -6.27 -2.87 5.20
C GLU A 68 -7.38 -2.93 6.26
N TRP A 69 -7.80 -4.12 6.70
CA TRP A 69 -8.73 -4.25 7.81
C TRP A 69 -8.13 -3.73 9.13
N ILE A 70 -6.89 -4.10 9.46
CA ILE A 70 -6.22 -3.66 10.69
C ILE A 70 -5.96 -2.14 10.67
N PHE A 71 -5.29 -1.65 9.62
CA PHE A 71 -4.71 -0.31 9.62
C PHE A 71 -5.68 0.79 9.17
N ARG A 72 -6.72 0.48 8.38
CA ARG A 72 -7.71 1.48 7.94
C ARG A 72 -8.98 1.50 8.77
N LYS A 73 -9.35 0.34 9.29
CA LYS A 73 -10.61 0.18 10.01
C LYS A 73 -10.38 -0.04 11.49
N PHE A 74 -9.80 -1.18 11.89
CA PHE A 74 -9.72 -1.60 13.29
C PHE A 74 -9.01 -0.59 14.19
N ILE A 75 -7.75 -0.22 13.87
CA ILE A 75 -6.97 0.72 14.68
C ILE A 75 -7.65 2.11 14.73
N PRO A 76 -8.01 2.74 13.59
CA PRO A 76 -8.71 4.02 13.64
C PRO A 76 -10.04 3.98 14.39
N GLU A 77 -10.85 2.93 14.23
CA GLU A 77 -12.16 2.82 14.90
C GLU A 77 -12.03 2.76 16.42
N ILE A 78 -11.05 2.02 16.95
CA ILE A 78 -10.87 1.86 18.39
C ILE A 78 -10.33 3.14 19.04
N PHE A 79 -9.37 3.81 18.39
CA PHE A 79 -8.59 4.86 19.05
C PHE A 79 -8.98 6.29 18.61
N GLN A 80 -9.80 6.47 17.57
CA GLN A 80 -10.13 7.82 17.06
C GLN A 80 -10.78 8.73 18.10
N ASP A 81 -11.54 8.20 19.05
CA ASP A 81 -12.23 9.00 20.08
C ASP A 81 -11.27 9.43 21.20
N ILE A 82 -10.12 8.76 21.32
CA ILE A 82 -9.10 9.04 22.34
C ILE A 82 -8.05 10.05 21.81
N VAL A 83 -7.51 9.79 20.62
CA VAL A 83 -6.40 10.58 20.04
C VAL A 83 -6.83 11.52 18.91
N GLY A 84 -8.06 11.38 18.41
CA GLY A 84 -8.56 12.13 17.27
C GLY A 84 -8.23 11.46 15.93
N ARG A 85 -9.21 11.47 15.02
CA ARG A 85 -9.16 10.75 13.73
C ARG A 85 -7.91 11.04 12.89
N LYS A 86 -7.46 12.29 12.80
CA LYS A 86 -6.27 12.63 12.00
C LYS A 86 -4.99 12.05 12.59
N LYS A 87 -4.81 12.14 13.91
CA LYS A 87 -3.60 11.67 14.59
C LYS A 87 -3.50 10.14 14.54
N ILE A 88 -4.61 9.43 14.78
CA ILE A 88 -4.61 7.97 14.72
C ILE A 88 -4.35 7.43 13.30
N ILE A 89 -4.85 8.11 12.25
CA ILE A 89 -4.53 7.74 10.87
C ILE A 89 -3.03 7.88 10.61
N ILE A 90 -2.40 8.99 11.02
CA ILE A 90 -0.95 9.18 10.86
C ILE A 90 -0.19 8.08 11.61
N PHE A 91 -0.52 7.85 12.88
CA PHE A 91 0.10 6.82 13.70
C PHE A 91 -0.05 5.41 13.11
N SER A 92 -1.26 5.05 12.67
CA SER A 92 -1.53 3.75 12.04
C SER A 92 -0.67 3.54 10.80
N ASN A 93 -0.46 4.58 9.99
CA ASN A 93 0.40 4.51 8.81
C ASN A 93 1.89 4.45 9.15
N LEU A 94 2.34 5.14 10.20
CA LEU A 94 3.70 4.98 10.71
C LEU A 94 3.92 3.54 11.15
N LEU A 95 3.00 2.97 11.94
CA LEU A 95 3.07 1.59 12.41
C LEU A 95 3.08 0.60 11.25
N PHE A 96 2.16 0.75 10.29
CA PHE A 96 2.14 -0.05 9.05
C PHE A 96 3.51 -0.06 8.38
N SER A 97 4.14 1.10 8.22
CA SER A 97 5.44 1.23 7.56
C SER A 97 6.59 0.64 8.35
N PHE A 98 6.59 0.82 9.68
CA PHE A 98 7.61 0.23 10.55
C PHE A 98 7.58 -1.30 10.53
N LEU A 99 6.39 -1.90 10.45
CA LEU A 99 6.20 -3.36 10.46
C LEU A 99 6.63 -4.06 9.16
N HIS A 100 7.01 -3.31 8.11
CA HIS A 100 7.60 -3.89 6.91
C HIS A 100 9.10 -4.20 7.08
N PHE A 101 9.76 -3.62 8.10
CA PHE A 101 11.16 -3.89 8.44
C PHE A 101 12.15 -3.77 7.27
N ASP A 102 11.99 -2.76 6.42
CA ASP A 102 12.90 -2.50 5.32
C ASP A 102 13.15 -0.99 5.06
N TRP A 103 14.01 -0.71 4.07
CA TRP A 103 14.41 0.65 3.68
C TRP A 103 13.34 1.45 2.94
N PHE A 104 12.27 0.81 2.47
CA PHE A 104 11.15 1.45 1.78
C PHE A 104 10.10 2.02 2.76
N PHE A 105 10.46 2.23 4.03
CA PHE A 105 9.63 2.87 5.04
C PHE A 105 8.83 4.07 4.52
N LEU A 106 9.49 5.02 3.83
CA LEU A 106 8.83 6.21 3.30
C LEU A 106 7.78 5.86 2.24
N SER A 107 8.07 4.89 1.37
CA SER A 107 7.14 4.39 0.37
C SER A 107 5.90 3.78 1.02
N TYR A 108 6.08 2.91 2.02
CA TYR A 108 4.96 2.31 2.75
C TYR A 108 4.12 3.35 3.47
N PHE A 109 4.75 4.37 4.04
CA PHE A 109 4.06 5.43 4.75
C PHE A 109 3.17 6.24 3.81
N MET A 110 3.73 6.67 2.67
CA MET A 110 2.98 7.41 1.65
C MET A 110 1.85 6.57 1.05
N ASN A 111 2.10 5.29 0.76
CA ASN A 111 1.10 4.39 0.22
C ASN A 111 -0.05 4.17 1.22
N GLY A 112 0.28 3.92 2.49
CA GLY A 112 -0.71 3.77 3.55
C GLY A 112 -1.60 5.00 3.72
N LEU A 113 -1.05 6.21 3.59
CA LEU A 113 -1.84 7.45 3.59
C LEU A 113 -2.83 7.51 2.43
N ILE A 114 -2.45 7.04 1.24
CA ILE A 114 -3.35 6.97 0.07
C ILE A 114 -4.46 5.94 0.30
N TYR A 115 -4.13 4.79 0.87
CA TYR A 115 -5.12 3.77 1.21
C TYR A 115 -6.11 4.30 2.28
N SER A 116 -5.59 4.98 3.30
CA SER A 116 -6.40 5.64 4.34
C SER A 116 -7.30 6.74 3.77
N TRP A 117 -6.79 7.53 2.83
CA TRP A 117 -7.58 8.52 2.08
C TRP A 117 -8.69 7.86 1.26
N ALA A 118 -8.38 6.77 0.54
CA ALA A 118 -9.34 6.05 -0.28
C ALA A 118 -10.48 5.44 0.56
N TYR A 119 -10.14 4.86 1.71
CA TYR A 119 -11.12 4.39 2.68
C TYR A 119 -11.98 5.53 3.23
N ALA A 120 -11.35 6.62 3.68
CA ALA A 120 -12.08 7.77 4.23
C ALA A 120 -13.03 8.42 3.22
N LYS A 121 -12.71 8.37 1.91
CA LYS A 121 -13.58 8.91 0.86
C LYS A 121 -14.73 8.00 0.48
N THR A 122 -14.59 6.69 0.62
CA THR A 122 -15.57 5.73 0.09
C THR A 122 -16.34 4.98 1.17
N ASN A 123 -15.82 4.96 2.41
CA ASN A 123 -16.27 4.12 3.52
C ASN A 123 -16.42 2.65 3.10
N ASP A 124 -15.54 2.17 2.22
CA ASP A 124 -15.57 0.82 1.66
C ASP A 124 -14.15 0.27 1.63
N LEU A 125 -13.88 -0.75 2.46
CA LEU A 125 -12.57 -1.40 2.54
C LEU A 125 -12.16 -2.07 1.23
N LYS A 126 -13.10 -2.41 0.34
CA LYS A 126 -12.74 -2.99 -0.97
C LYS A 126 -11.90 -2.03 -1.80
N ILE A 127 -12.09 -0.73 -1.63
CA ILE A 127 -11.39 0.29 -2.41
C ILE A 127 -9.89 0.35 -2.10
N PRO A 128 -9.44 0.57 -0.85
CA PRO A 128 -8.02 0.51 -0.53
C PRO A 128 -7.42 -0.88 -0.78
N ILE A 129 -8.16 -1.99 -0.55
CA ILE A 129 -7.67 -3.34 -0.84
C ILE A 129 -7.33 -3.49 -2.32
N ILE A 130 -8.24 -3.09 -3.24
CA ILE A 130 -7.98 -3.16 -4.68
C ILE A 130 -6.77 -2.31 -5.06
N ILE A 131 -6.68 -1.09 -4.54
CA ILE A 131 -5.56 -0.19 -4.83
C ILE A 131 -4.24 -0.81 -4.34
N HIS A 132 -4.21 -1.35 -3.12
CA HIS A 132 -3.04 -1.96 -2.50
C HIS A 132 -2.60 -3.22 -3.26
N SER A 133 -3.51 -4.14 -3.55
CA SER A 133 -3.23 -5.34 -4.33
C SER A 133 -2.64 -5.03 -5.71
N ILE A 134 -3.23 -4.07 -6.44
CA ILE A 134 -2.72 -3.64 -7.75
C ILE A 134 -1.31 -3.04 -7.62
N TRP A 135 -1.07 -2.23 -6.57
CA TRP A 135 0.25 -1.66 -6.32
C TRP A 135 1.31 -2.74 -6.05
N ASN A 136 1.01 -3.72 -5.20
CA ASN A 136 1.94 -4.81 -4.91
C ASN A 136 2.25 -5.65 -6.16
N ILE A 137 1.24 -5.91 -7.00
CA ILE A 137 1.44 -6.59 -8.30
C ILE A 137 2.36 -5.74 -9.20
N ASN A 138 2.14 -4.42 -9.27
CA ASN A 138 3.00 -3.53 -10.07
C ASN A 138 4.46 -3.57 -9.60
N VAL A 139 4.70 -3.46 -8.30
CA VAL A 139 6.05 -3.54 -7.71
C VAL A 139 6.71 -4.88 -8.03
N TYR A 140 5.97 -5.98 -7.91
CA TYR A 140 6.47 -7.31 -8.24
C TYR A 140 6.82 -7.46 -9.73
N LEU A 141 5.95 -6.97 -10.63
CA LEU A 141 6.22 -7.01 -12.07
C LEU A 141 7.48 -6.21 -12.44
N ILE A 142 7.70 -5.08 -11.76
CA ILE A 142 8.93 -4.28 -11.93
C ILE A 142 10.14 -5.06 -11.40
N SER A 143 10.03 -5.72 -10.23
CA SER A 143 11.17 -6.42 -9.64
C SER A 143 11.62 -7.64 -10.45
N ILE A 144 10.71 -8.33 -11.15
CA ILE A 144 11.07 -9.47 -12.01
C ILE A 144 11.60 -9.04 -13.39
N ASN A 145 11.23 -7.86 -13.89
CA ASN A 145 11.70 -7.34 -15.18
C ASN A 145 13.05 -6.60 -15.08
N LEU A 146 13.50 -6.30 -13.85
CA LEU A 146 14.80 -5.67 -13.56
C LEU A 146 15.89 -6.67 -13.16
N LEU A 147 15.57 -7.97 -13.16
CA LEU A 147 16.50 -9.10 -12.98
C LEU A 147 16.78 -9.76 -14.33
#